data_AF-E9FES0-F1
#
_entry.id   AF-E9FES0-F1
#
_cell.length_a   1.000
_cell.length_b   1.000
_cell.length_c   1.000
_cell.angle_alpha   90.00
_cell.angle_beta   90.00
_cell.angle_gamma   90.00
#
_symmetry.space_group_name_H-M   'P 1'
#
loop_
_entity.id
_entity.type
_entity.pdbx_description
1 polymer ?
#
loop_
_entity_poly.entity_id
_entity_poly.type
_entity_poly.pdbx_seq_one_letter_code
_entity_poly.pdbx_strand_id
1 'polypeptide(L)'
;MISTIGIVSLSSGVIGEDFVKHEVDLGLQRLRDLGLNPIFLPHSLKGLDFIKDHPEARAEDLMKAFSDNSINMILCAIGGDDTYRLLPYLFENDQLEKVIKQKIFLGFSDTTMNHLMLHKLGVKTFYGQSFLADICELDKEMLPYSFHYFKELIKTGRISEIRPSDLWYEERTDFSPKALGTPRLSHVNTGFDLLQGNAQFEGEILGGCLESLYDIFDNSLHADSTDLCQKYKLFPDLSDWEGKILLLETSEEKPEPDDFKKMLLALKKTGIFEVISGLLVGKPMDETFYNDYKEALMSIVDSNIPIVYNLNVGHATPRAIVPFGVHAYVDAQEQVIRFDDNKK
;
A
#
# COMPACT_ATOMS: atom_id res chain seq x y z
N MET A 1 -21.29 3.23 -7.78
CA MET A 1 -20.78 2.11 -8.60
C MET A 1 -19.64 2.67 -9.43
N ILE A 2 -18.44 2.09 -9.31
CA ILE A 2 -17.28 2.51 -10.09
C ILE A 2 -17.49 2.07 -11.54
N SER A 3 -17.28 2.96 -12.50
CA SER A 3 -17.32 2.64 -13.93
C SER A 3 -15.93 2.73 -14.54
N THR A 4 -15.29 3.89 -14.45
CA THR A 4 -13.97 4.12 -15.05
C THR A 4 -12.86 4.04 -14.00
N ILE A 5 -11.83 3.24 -14.27
CA ILE A 5 -10.61 3.15 -13.47
C ILE A 5 -9.45 3.75 -14.27
N GLY A 6 -8.80 4.78 -13.73
CA GLY A 6 -7.58 5.35 -14.27
C GLY A 6 -6.36 4.68 -13.67
N ILE A 7 -5.48 4.14 -14.52
CA ILE A 7 -4.23 3.49 -14.11
C ILE A 7 -3.08 4.50 -14.24
N VAL A 8 -2.34 4.72 -13.14
CA VAL A 8 -1.23 5.68 -13.04
C VAL A 8 0.07 4.99 -12.67
N SER A 9 1.20 5.43 -13.24
CA SER A 9 2.54 4.96 -12.89
C SER A 9 3.25 6.04 -12.09
N LEU A 10 3.07 6.03 -10.77
CA LEU A 10 3.63 7.05 -9.86
C LEU A 10 5.01 6.69 -9.32
N SER A 11 5.44 5.45 -9.53
CA SER A 11 6.71 4.90 -9.06
C SER A 11 7.46 4.31 -10.26
N SER A 12 7.55 2.98 -10.40
CA SER A 12 8.16 2.35 -11.58
C SER A 12 7.30 2.51 -12.85
N GLY A 13 7.97 2.72 -13.99
CA GLY A 13 7.35 2.79 -15.32
C GLY A 13 7.17 1.45 -16.03
N VAL A 14 7.43 0.33 -15.34
CA VAL A 14 7.55 -1.01 -15.95
C VAL A 14 6.34 -1.47 -16.76
N ILE A 15 5.11 -1.04 -16.44
CA ILE A 15 3.92 -1.47 -17.20
C ILE A 15 3.89 -0.98 -18.66
N GLY A 16 4.78 -0.05 -19.04
CA GLY A 16 4.99 0.36 -20.43
C GLY A 16 5.96 -0.52 -21.21
N GLU A 17 6.61 -1.49 -20.57
CA GLU A 17 7.64 -2.33 -21.18
C GLU A 17 7.07 -3.55 -21.92
N ASP A 18 7.72 -3.95 -23.01
CA ASP A 18 7.28 -5.07 -23.84
C ASP A 18 7.25 -6.41 -23.08
N PHE A 19 8.17 -6.59 -22.11
CA PHE A 19 8.33 -7.87 -21.42
C PHE A 19 7.24 -8.17 -20.39
N VAL A 20 6.44 -7.18 -19.96
CA VAL A 20 5.25 -7.37 -19.10
C VAL A 20 3.93 -7.23 -19.85
N LYS A 21 3.99 -7.07 -21.18
CA LYS A 21 2.79 -6.82 -22.00
C LYS A 21 1.73 -7.90 -21.84
N HIS A 22 2.11 -9.17 -21.71
CA HIS A 22 1.17 -10.28 -21.51
C HIS A 22 0.41 -10.17 -20.18
N GLU A 23 1.06 -9.66 -19.14
CA GLU A 23 0.46 -9.43 -17.81
C GLU A 23 -0.53 -8.27 -17.88
N VAL A 24 -0.10 -7.15 -18.48
CA VAL A 24 -0.93 -5.95 -18.66
C VAL A 24 -2.18 -6.25 -19.49
N ASP A 25 -2.04 -6.95 -20.61
CA ASP A 25 -3.18 -7.32 -21.46
C ASP A 25 -4.18 -8.22 -20.70
N LEU A 26 -3.68 -9.16 -19.86
CA LEU A 26 -4.51 -10.00 -18.99
C LEU A 26 -5.27 -9.16 -17.94
N GLY A 27 -4.57 -8.27 -17.24
CA GLY A 27 -5.19 -7.40 -16.23
C GLY A 27 -6.26 -6.48 -16.81
N LEU A 28 -6.02 -5.91 -18.00
CA LEU A 28 -7.02 -5.09 -18.70
C LEU A 28 -8.26 -5.91 -19.05
N GLN A 29 -8.10 -7.14 -19.52
CA GLN A 29 -9.22 -8.00 -19.84
C GLN A 29 -10.04 -8.31 -18.58
N ARG A 30 -9.39 -8.61 -17.45
CA ARG A 30 -10.08 -8.83 -16.17
C ARG A 30 -10.88 -7.63 -15.70
N LEU A 31 -10.32 -6.42 -15.79
CA LEU A 31 -11.06 -5.21 -15.42
C LEU A 31 -12.31 -5.05 -16.31
N ARG A 32 -12.22 -5.31 -17.62
CA ARG A 32 -13.37 -5.30 -18.53
C ARG A 32 -14.40 -6.37 -18.19
N ASP A 33 -13.96 -7.59 -17.87
CA ASP A 33 -14.83 -8.70 -17.47
C ASP A 33 -15.57 -8.42 -16.15
N LEU A 34 -15.00 -7.58 -15.28
CA LEU A 34 -15.65 -7.05 -14.08
C LEU A 34 -16.64 -5.90 -14.36
N GLY A 35 -16.82 -5.53 -15.63
CA GLY A 35 -17.73 -4.47 -16.07
C GLY A 35 -17.16 -3.06 -15.91
N LEU A 36 -15.84 -2.93 -15.79
CA LEU A 36 -15.14 -1.66 -15.64
C LEU A 36 -14.57 -1.18 -16.98
N ASN A 37 -14.33 0.12 -17.07
CA ASN A 37 -13.66 0.76 -18.19
C ASN A 37 -12.24 1.20 -17.76
N PRO A 38 -11.21 0.33 -17.93
CA PRO A 38 -9.84 0.70 -17.59
C PRO A 38 -9.28 1.68 -18.63
N ILE A 39 -8.70 2.78 -18.16
CA ILE A 39 -7.96 3.74 -18.98
C ILE A 39 -6.58 3.97 -18.40
N PHE A 40 -5.58 4.11 -19.26
CA PHE A 40 -4.25 4.56 -18.87
C PHE A 40 -4.20 6.09 -18.89
N LEU A 41 -3.59 6.68 -17.87
CA LEU A 41 -3.30 8.11 -17.90
C LEU A 41 -2.17 8.41 -18.91
N PRO A 42 -2.09 9.64 -19.46
CA PRO A 42 -1.25 9.97 -20.62
C PRO A 42 0.21 9.56 -20.57
N HIS A 43 0.81 9.42 -19.39
CA HIS A 43 2.23 9.12 -19.23
C HIS A 43 2.48 7.71 -18.68
N SER A 44 1.48 7.08 -18.06
CA SER A 44 1.59 5.77 -17.38
C SER A 44 2.22 4.62 -18.18
N LEU A 45 2.16 4.63 -19.52
CA LEU A 45 2.74 3.58 -20.39
C LEU A 45 4.04 4.01 -21.11
N LYS A 46 4.71 5.07 -20.68
CA LYS A 46 5.91 5.58 -21.36
C LYS A 46 7.21 4.82 -21.05
N GLY A 47 7.14 3.75 -20.25
CA GLY A 47 8.27 2.88 -19.92
C GLY A 47 9.14 3.40 -18.76
N LEU A 48 10.12 2.58 -18.38
CA LEU A 48 10.99 2.78 -17.22
C LEU A 48 11.76 4.11 -17.29
N ASP A 49 12.49 4.32 -18.38
CA ASP A 49 13.40 5.47 -18.53
C ASP A 49 12.63 6.79 -18.46
N PHE A 50 11.55 6.93 -19.22
CA PHE A 50 10.75 8.15 -19.21
C PHE A 50 10.16 8.41 -17.82
N ILE A 51 9.58 7.40 -17.17
CA ILE A 51 8.92 7.59 -15.88
C ILE A 51 9.94 7.93 -14.77
N LYS A 52 11.13 7.32 -14.81
CA LYS A 52 12.22 7.63 -13.89
C LYS A 52 12.71 9.07 -14.07
N ASP A 53 12.87 9.52 -15.32
CA ASP A 53 13.42 10.84 -15.60
C ASP A 53 12.40 11.98 -15.45
N HIS A 54 11.10 11.69 -15.52
CA HIS A 54 10.02 12.69 -15.52
C HIS A 54 9.03 12.55 -14.35
N PRO A 55 9.45 12.81 -13.08
CA PRO A 55 8.53 12.86 -11.95
C PRO A 55 7.40 13.90 -12.12
N GLU A 56 7.63 14.98 -12.87
CA GLU A 56 6.60 15.97 -13.21
C GLU A 56 5.48 15.39 -14.08
N ALA A 57 5.80 14.44 -14.96
CA ALA A 57 4.81 13.77 -15.79
C ALA A 57 3.95 12.81 -14.94
N ARG A 58 4.55 12.13 -13.96
CA ARG A 58 3.81 11.32 -12.98
C ARG A 58 2.85 12.19 -12.16
N ALA A 59 3.30 13.36 -11.72
CA ALA A 59 2.47 14.33 -11.00
C ALA A 59 1.31 14.85 -11.88
N GLU A 60 1.56 15.15 -13.16
CA GLU A 60 0.52 15.55 -14.12
C GLU A 60 -0.55 14.46 -14.27
N ASP A 61 -0.14 13.20 -14.42
CA ASP A 61 -1.06 12.05 -14.51
C ASP A 61 -1.94 11.94 -13.25
N LEU A 62 -1.36 12.12 -12.05
CA LEU A 62 -2.12 12.10 -10.79
C LEU A 62 -3.14 13.26 -10.71
N MET A 63 -2.71 14.49 -11.02
CA MET A 63 -3.59 15.66 -11.01
C MET A 63 -4.70 15.55 -12.06
N LYS A 64 -4.40 14.99 -13.23
CA LYS A 64 -5.39 14.68 -14.26
C LYS A 64 -6.37 13.62 -13.77
N ALA A 65 -5.86 12.56 -13.14
CA ALA A 65 -6.68 11.49 -12.60
C ALA A 65 -7.66 12.00 -11.53
N PHE A 66 -7.24 12.95 -10.68
CA PHE A 66 -8.15 13.62 -9.75
C PHE A 66 -9.12 14.58 -10.46
N SER A 67 -8.63 15.53 -11.25
CA SER A 67 -9.46 16.58 -11.87
C SER A 67 -10.55 16.03 -12.79
N ASP A 68 -10.29 14.96 -13.54
CA ASP A 68 -11.26 14.34 -14.45
C ASP A 68 -12.43 13.67 -13.69
N ASN A 69 -13.63 14.20 -13.88
CA ASN A 69 -14.86 13.69 -13.25
C ASN A 69 -15.35 12.36 -13.85
N SER A 70 -14.85 11.95 -15.02
CA SER A 70 -15.19 10.67 -15.64
C SER A 70 -14.45 9.50 -14.98
N ILE A 71 -13.33 9.76 -14.28
CA ILE A 71 -12.54 8.75 -13.54
C ILE A 71 -13.12 8.60 -12.14
N ASN A 72 -13.53 7.38 -11.77
CA ASN A 72 -14.14 7.09 -10.48
C ASN A 72 -13.15 6.48 -9.47
N MET A 73 -12.08 5.87 -9.97
CA MET A 73 -11.03 5.23 -9.17
C MET A 73 -9.68 5.42 -9.84
N ILE A 74 -8.66 5.65 -9.02
CA ILE A 74 -7.26 5.72 -9.40
C ILE A 74 -6.60 4.45 -8.87
N LEU A 75 -5.99 3.67 -9.76
CA LEU A 75 -5.28 2.44 -9.44
C LEU A 75 -3.80 2.62 -9.78
N CYS A 76 -2.92 2.49 -8.79
CA CYS A 76 -1.49 2.50 -9.05
C CYS A 76 -1.08 1.27 -9.87
N ALA A 77 -0.21 1.50 -10.84
CA ALA A 77 0.33 0.48 -11.71
C ALA A 77 1.10 -0.58 -10.90
N ILE A 78 2.06 -0.13 -10.10
CA ILE A 78 2.99 -0.91 -9.29
C ILE A 78 3.77 0.04 -8.37
N GLY A 79 4.55 -0.50 -7.42
CA GLY A 79 5.49 0.25 -6.58
C GLY A 79 6.79 0.69 -7.29
N GLY A 80 7.82 0.96 -6.51
CA GLY A 80 9.13 1.47 -6.92
C GLY A 80 9.87 2.03 -5.70
N ASP A 81 10.62 3.12 -5.84
CA ASP A 81 11.45 3.66 -4.75
C ASP A 81 11.53 5.21 -4.69
N ASP A 82 10.83 5.93 -5.56
CA ASP A 82 11.13 7.34 -5.79
C ASP A 82 9.94 8.27 -6.00
N THR A 83 8.72 7.85 -5.62
CA THR A 83 7.54 8.71 -5.80
C THR A 83 7.59 9.98 -4.94
N TYR A 84 8.44 10.05 -3.90
CA TYR A 84 8.70 11.29 -3.15
C TYR A 84 9.15 12.45 -4.06
N ARG A 85 9.76 12.16 -5.22
CA ARG A 85 10.18 13.18 -6.21
C ARG A 85 9.01 13.95 -6.81
N LEU A 86 7.76 13.49 -6.65
CA LEU A 86 6.57 14.22 -7.07
C LEU A 86 6.25 15.40 -6.14
N LEU A 87 6.77 15.43 -4.91
CA LEU A 87 6.40 16.44 -3.90
C LEU A 87 6.44 17.90 -4.41
N PRO A 88 7.50 18.38 -5.10
CA PRO A 88 7.52 19.74 -5.62
C PRO A 88 6.44 20.02 -6.66
N TYR A 89 6.11 19.04 -7.48
CA TYR A 89 5.13 19.18 -8.56
C TYR A 89 3.68 19.08 -8.07
N LEU A 90 3.48 18.61 -6.83
CA LEU A 90 2.17 18.52 -6.20
C LEU A 90 1.92 19.66 -5.21
N PHE A 91 2.96 20.11 -4.49
CA PHE A 91 2.81 20.97 -3.31
C PHE A 91 3.50 22.33 -3.37
N GLU A 92 4.48 22.60 -4.27
CA GLU A 92 5.18 23.90 -4.28
C GLU A 92 4.22 25.07 -4.57
N ASN A 93 3.18 24.83 -5.36
CA ASN A 93 2.14 25.81 -5.67
C ASN A 93 0.72 25.25 -5.48
N ASP A 94 0.55 24.36 -4.52
CA ASP A 94 -0.74 23.74 -4.15
C ASP A 94 -1.44 23.09 -5.37
N GLN A 95 -0.66 22.54 -6.32
CA GLN A 95 -1.19 22.07 -7.60
C GLN A 95 -2.17 20.91 -7.41
N LEU A 96 -1.85 19.97 -6.52
CA LEU A 96 -2.74 18.86 -6.21
C LEU A 96 -3.97 19.32 -5.42
N GLU A 97 -3.79 20.19 -4.41
CA GLU A 97 -4.88 20.71 -3.59
C GLU A 97 -5.97 21.41 -4.43
N LYS A 98 -5.59 22.11 -5.50
CA LYS A 98 -6.54 22.78 -6.42
C LYS A 98 -7.49 21.82 -7.13
N VAL A 99 -7.14 20.55 -7.26
CA VAL A 99 -7.93 19.55 -8.02
C VAL A 99 -8.40 18.38 -7.14
N ILE A 100 -7.97 18.33 -5.88
CA ILE A 100 -8.21 17.20 -4.99
C ILE A 100 -9.70 17.08 -4.65
N LYS A 101 -10.16 15.83 -4.53
CA LYS A 101 -11.48 15.44 -4.03
C LYS A 101 -11.43 14.01 -3.56
N GLN A 102 -12.37 13.63 -2.70
CA GLN A 102 -12.52 12.24 -2.30
C GLN A 102 -12.80 11.37 -3.54
N LYS A 103 -11.82 10.55 -3.90
CA LYS A 103 -11.85 9.58 -4.99
C LYS A 103 -11.08 8.35 -4.51
N ILE A 104 -11.50 7.16 -4.92
CA ILE A 104 -10.81 5.94 -4.53
C ILE A 104 -9.42 5.97 -5.15
N PHE A 105 -8.41 5.83 -4.30
CA PHE A 105 -7.01 5.71 -4.67
C PHE A 105 -6.47 4.43 -4.02
N LEU A 106 -5.99 3.50 -4.85
CA LEU A 106 -5.52 2.17 -4.42
C LEU A 106 -4.09 1.91 -4.89
N GLY A 107 -3.21 1.54 -3.96
CA GLY A 107 -1.83 1.13 -4.19
C GLY A 107 -1.17 0.58 -2.91
N PHE A 108 0.10 0.19 -2.98
CA PHE A 108 0.94 -0.19 -1.83
C PHE A 108 2.44 -0.06 -2.17
N SER A 109 3.33 -0.45 -1.26
CA SER A 109 4.79 -0.32 -1.41
C SER A 109 5.21 1.16 -1.41
N ASP A 110 6.02 1.65 -2.36
CA ASP A 110 6.36 3.08 -2.50
C ASP A 110 5.14 4.01 -2.63
N THR A 111 3.98 3.47 -3.04
CA THR A 111 2.71 4.23 -2.99
C THR A 111 2.35 4.69 -1.57
N THR A 112 2.96 4.12 -0.51
CA THR A 112 2.93 4.64 0.88
C THR A 112 3.16 6.15 0.93
N MET A 113 4.12 6.66 0.17
CA MET A 113 4.43 8.08 0.12
C MET A 113 3.26 8.88 -0.47
N ASN A 114 2.60 8.37 -1.52
CA ASN A 114 1.40 9.00 -2.07
C ASN A 114 0.22 8.92 -1.10
N HIS A 115 0.08 7.86 -0.32
CA HIS A 115 -0.93 7.77 0.75
C HIS A 115 -0.74 8.88 1.78
N LEU A 116 0.49 9.16 2.20
CA LEU A 116 0.79 10.29 3.10
C LEU A 116 0.51 11.65 2.42
N MET A 117 0.84 11.81 1.14
CA MET A 117 0.52 13.03 0.37
C MET A 117 -0.99 13.29 0.32
N LEU A 118 -1.79 12.23 0.14
CA LEU A 118 -3.25 12.32 0.05
C LEU A 118 -3.91 12.49 1.42
N HIS A 119 -3.38 11.82 2.45
CA HIS A 119 -3.78 12.02 3.85
C HIS A 119 -3.57 13.47 4.28
N LYS A 120 -2.43 14.08 3.91
CA LYS A 120 -2.14 15.51 4.14
C LYS A 120 -3.21 16.45 3.56
N LEU A 121 -3.88 16.04 2.47
CA LEU A 121 -4.97 16.77 1.83
C LEU A 121 -6.37 16.31 2.27
N GLY A 122 -6.45 15.49 3.34
CA GLY A 122 -7.71 15.01 3.92
C GLY A 122 -8.42 13.93 3.11
N VAL A 123 -7.71 13.23 2.21
CA VAL A 123 -8.29 12.17 1.38
C VAL A 123 -8.12 10.81 2.05
N LYS A 124 -9.24 10.09 2.18
CA LYS A 124 -9.24 8.69 2.63
C LYS A 124 -8.84 7.80 1.46
N THR A 125 -7.84 6.95 1.64
CA THR A 125 -7.28 6.09 0.58
C THR A 125 -7.37 4.62 0.93
N PHE A 126 -6.96 3.74 0.02
CA PHE A 126 -7.02 2.28 0.21
C PHE A 126 -5.63 1.68 -0.04
N TYR A 127 -5.08 0.97 0.95
CA TYR A 127 -3.76 0.35 0.88
C TYR A 127 -3.87 -1.14 0.55
N GLY A 128 -2.96 -1.68 -0.26
CA GLY A 128 -2.67 -3.12 -0.26
C GLY A 128 -2.76 -3.87 -1.59
N GLN A 129 -3.18 -3.23 -2.69
CA GLN A 129 -3.19 -3.88 -4.01
C GLN A 129 -2.76 -2.91 -5.11
N SER A 130 -2.21 -3.43 -6.21
CA SER A 130 -1.88 -2.65 -7.42
C SER A 130 -2.28 -3.37 -8.70
N PHE A 131 -2.24 -2.67 -9.84
CA PHE A 131 -2.62 -3.24 -11.12
C PHE A 131 -1.76 -4.47 -11.49
N LEU A 132 -0.43 -4.30 -11.54
CA LEU A 132 0.47 -5.37 -11.96
C LEU A 132 0.57 -6.49 -10.91
N ALA A 133 0.60 -6.14 -9.62
CA ALA A 133 0.83 -7.14 -8.57
C ALA A 133 -0.39 -8.03 -8.26
N ASP A 134 -1.62 -7.56 -8.54
CA ASP A 134 -2.85 -8.25 -8.11
C ASP A 134 -3.83 -8.48 -9.26
N ILE A 135 -4.10 -7.45 -10.06
CA ILE A 135 -5.07 -7.55 -11.17
C ILE A 135 -4.49 -8.43 -12.29
N CYS A 136 -3.19 -8.31 -12.55
CA CYS A 136 -2.48 -9.07 -13.56
C CYS A 136 -2.00 -10.46 -13.09
N GLU A 137 -2.50 -10.99 -11.97
CA GLU A 137 -2.15 -12.33 -11.47
C GLU A 137 -2.12 -13.40 -12.58
N LEU A 138 -1.01 -14.10 -12.74
CA LEU A 138 -0.75 -14.94 -13.91
C LEU A 138 -1.49 -16.28 -13.91
N ASP A 139 -2.05 -16.73 -12.79
CA ASP A 139 -2.98 -17.87 -12.81
C ASP A 139 -4.24 -17.51 -13.62
N LYS A 140 -5.13 -18.49 -13.85
CA LYS A 140 -6.35 -18.31 -14.64
C LYS A 140 -7.24 -17.22 -14.04
N GLU A 141 -7.36 -17.20 -12.72
CA GLU A 141 -8.15 -16.24 -11.96
C GLU A 141 -7.26 -15.40 -11.05
N MET A 142 -7.74 -14.23 -10.65
CA MET A 142 -7.15 -13.52 -9.50
C MET A 142 -7.22 -14.41 -8.26
N LEU A 143 -6.28 -14.25 -7.33
CA LEU A 143 -6.32 -14.95 -6.05
C LEU A 143 -7.67 -14.68 -5.34
N PRO A 144 -8.44 -15.70 -4.93
CA PRO A 144 -9.81 -15.51 -4.47
C PRO A 144 -9.96 -14.51 -3.32
N TYR A 145 -9.00 -14.50 -2.39
CA TYR A 145 -8.96 -13.55 -1.29
C TYR A 145 -8.67 -12.12 -1.79
N SER A 146 -7.66 -11.90 -2.63
CA SER A 146 -7.41 -10.57 -3.22
C SER A 146 -8.62 -10.08 -4.03
N PHE A 147 -9.22 -10.96 -4.82
CA PHE A 147 -10.40 -10.66 -5.61
C PHE A 147 -11.61 -10.26 -4.75
N HIS A 148 -11.79 -10.89 -3.59
CA HIS A 148 -12.86 -10.54 -2.65
C HIS A 148 -12.81 -9.05 -2.28
N TYR A 149 -11.67 -8.55 -1.80
CA TYR A 149 -11.53 -7.15 -1.40
C TYR A 149 -11.59 -6.19 -2.59
N PHE A 150 -10.95 -6.53 -3.72
CA PHE A 150 -11.04 -5.69 -4.92
C PHE A 150 -12.48 -5.55 -5.40
N LYS A 151 -13.22 -6.67 -5.45
CA LYS A 151 -14.63 -6.71 -5.85
C LYS A 151 -15.52 -5.95 -4.89
N GLU A 152 -15.27 -6.04 -3.58
CA GLU A 152 -15.99 -5.25 -2.58
C GLU A 152 -15.77 -3.75 -2.85
N LEU A 153 -14.51 -3.33 -2.93
CA LEU A 153 -14.13 -1.94 -3.16
C LEU A 153 -14.81 -1.35 -4.41
N ILE A 154 -14.78 -2.06 -5.55
CA ILE A 154 -15.38 -1.53 -6.78
C ILE A 154 -16.91 -1.44 -6.75
N LYS A 155 -17.55 -2.27 -5.92
CA LYS A 155 -19.02 -2.29 -5.79
C LYS A 155 -19.53 -1.28 -4.78
N THR A 156 -18.87 -1.17 -3.64
CA THR A 156 -19.36 -0.42 -2.47
C THR A 156 -18.59 0.89 -2.25
N GLY A 157 -17.38 1.00 -2.80
CA GLY A 157 -16.43 2.06 -2.50
C GLY A 157 -15.84 1.98 -1.09
N ARG A 158 -15.94 0.83 -0.43
CA ARG A 158 -15.60 0.60 0.98
C ARG A 158 -15.05 -0.81 1.17
N ILE A 159 -14.38 -1.04 2.30
CA ILE A 159 -14.08 -2.37 2.84
C ILE A 159 -14.72 -2.43 4.22
N SER A 160 -15.58 -3.41 4.45
CA SER A 160 -16.35 -3.52 5.69
C SER A 160 -15.58 -4.17 6.83
N GLU A 161 -14.87 -5.26 6.54
CA GLU A 161 -13.99 -5.92 7.49
C GLU A 161 -12.83 -6.64 6.80
N ILE A 162 -11.75 -6.90 7.54
CA ILE A 162 -10.64 -7.75 7.13
C ILE A 162 -10.57 -8.94 8.08
N ARG A 163 -10.47 -10.14 7.51
CA ARG A 163 -10.21 -11.41 8.22
C ARG A 163 -9.00 -12.09 7.59
N PRO A 164 -8.25 -12.92 8.32
CA PRO A 164 -7.11 -13.63 7.73
C PRO A 164 -7.58 -14.52 6.58
N SER A 165 -6.72 -14.70 5.57
CA SER A 165 -6.91 -15.72 4.54
C SER A 165 -6.63 -17.11 5.13
N ASP A 166 -7.21 -18.15 4.52
CA ASP A 166 -6.89 -19.55 4.88
C ASP A 166 -5.50 -19.98 4.37
N LEU A 167 -5.04 -19.38 3.27
CA LEU A 167 -3.79 -19.69 2.59
C LEU A 167 -2.96 -18.43 2.38
N TRP A 168 -1.64 -18.59 2.36
CA TRP A 168 -0.71 -17.61 1.80
C TRP A 168 0.11 -18.27 0.68
N TYR A 169 0.73 -17.46 -0.19
CA TYR A 169 1.48 -17.98 -1.33
C TYR A 169 2.86 -17.35 -1.44
N GLU A 170 3.81 -18.15 -1.94
CA GLU A 170 5.13 -17.66 -2.32
C GLU A 170 5.04 -16.73 -3.54
N GLU A 171 5.98 -15.78 -3.61
CA GLU A 171 6.17 -14.93 -4.75
C GLU A 171 6.68 -15.75 -5.94
N ARG A 172 6.27 -15.37 -7.15
CA ARG A 172 6.71 -16.09 -8.35
C ARG A 172 8.20 -15.80 -8.58
N THR A 173 8.89 -16.82 -9.07
CA THR A 173 10.25 -16.66 -9.61
C THR A 173 10.27 -16.54 -11.14
N ASP A 174 9.14 -16.81 -11.80
CA ASP A 174 8.93 -16.64 -13.24
C ASP A 174 7.63 -15.86 -13.47
N PHE A 175 7.76 -14.67 -14.06
CA PHE A 175 6.65 -13.83 -14.52
C PHE A 175 6.54 -13.80 -16.05
N SER A 176 7.36 -14.57 -16.77
CA SER A 176 7.33 -14.61 -18.23
C SER A 176 6.02 -15.22 -18.76
N PRO A 177 5.75 -15.13 -20.07
CA PRO A 177 4.55 -15.76 -20.66
C PRO A 177 4.41 -17.26 -20.39
N LYS A 178 5.48 -17.97 -19.98
CA LYS A 178 5.43 -19.39 -19.60
C LYS A 178 4.65 -19.64 -18.31
N ALA A 179 4.57 -18.64 -17.43
CA ALA A 179 3.87 -18.73 -16.16
C ALA A 179 2.36 -18.49 -16.27
N LEU A 180 1.84 -18.08 -17.44
CA LEU A 180 0.41 -17.89 -17.67
C LEU A 180 -0.38 -19.19 -17.42
N GLY A 181 -1.41 -19.09 -16.59
CA GLY A 181 -2.28 -20.18 -16.18
C GLY A 181 -1.66 -21.17 -15.21
N THR A 182 -0.51 -20.84 -14.61
CA THR A 182 0.15 -21.67 -13.58
C THR A 182 -0.21 -21.17 -12.19
N PRO A 183 -0.47 -22.05 -11.20
CA PRO A 183 -0.76 -21.62 -9.84
C PRO A 183 0.51 -21.17 -9.10
N ARG A 184 0.33 -20.32 -8.09
CA ARG A 184 1.37 -20.04 -7.09
C ARG A 184 1.53 -21.21 -6.12
N LEU A 185 2.70 -21.32 -5.49
CA LEU A 185 2.91 -22.28 -4.41
C LEU A 185 2.23 -21.78 -3.13
N SER A 186 1.32 -22.59 -2.57
CA SER A 186 0.46 -22.22 -1.45
C SER A 186 0.85 -22.91 -0.14
N HIS A 187 0.64 -22.21 0.97
CA HIS A 187 0.86 -22.66 2.34
C HIS A 187 -0.37 -22.34 3.20
N VAL A 188 -0.57 -23.09 4.28
CA VAL A 188 -1.62 -22.80 5.26
C VAL A 188 -1.27 -21.54 6.03
N ASN A 189 -2.20 -20.60 6.13
CA ASN A 189 -2.04 -19.42 6.97
C ASN A 189 -2.64 -19.65 8.36
N THR A 190 -1.94 -19.21 9.41
CA THR A 190 -2.33 -19.41 10.81
C THR A 190 -3.16 -18.27 11.39
N GLY A 191 -3.39 -17.21 10.61
CA GLY A 191 -4.14 -16.03 11.03
C GLY A 191 -3.31 -14.97 11.77
N PHE A 192 -4.00 -13.96 12.28
CA PHE A 192 -3.42 -12.87 13.06
C PHE A 192 -2.72 -13.38 14.32
N ASP A 193 -1.55 -12.82 14.60
CA ASP A 193 -0.70 -13.18 15.74
C ASP A 193 -0.55 -11.97 16.67
N LEU A 194 -1.24 -12.02 17.82
CA LEU A 194 -1.12 -10.97 18.84
C LEU A 194 0.21 -11.16 19.60
N LEU A 195 1.19 -10.32 19.32
CA LEU A 195 2.52 -10.42 19.92
C LEU A 195 2.56 -9.89 21.35
N GLN A 196 1.86 -8.78 21.60
CA GLN A 196 1.78 -8.11 22.90
C GLN A 196 0.58 -7.15 22.97
N GLY A 197 0.29 -6.65 24.18
CA GLY A 197 -0.76 -5.66 24.45
C GLY A 197 -2.18 -6.23 24.45
N ASN A 198 -3.17 -5.34 24.39
CA ASN A 198 -4.58 -5.72 24.42
C ASN A 198 -5.02 -6.38 23.11
N ALA A 199 -5.84 -7.43 23.19
CA ALA A 199 -6.38 -8.10 22.02
C ALA A 199 -7.38 -7.25 21.23
N GLN A 200 -7.97 -6.24 21.86
CA GLN A 200 -8.87 -5.28 21.24
C GLN A 200 -8.34 -3.86 21.38
N PHE A 201 -8.33 -3.13 20.27
CA PHE A 201 -7.94 -1.73 20.19
C PHE A 201 -8.59 -1.09 18.96
N GLU A 202 -8.58 0.24 18.89
CA GLU A 202 -9.30 0.98 17.88
C GLU A 202 -8.59 2.28 17.48
N GLY A 203 -8.90 2.77 16.29
CA GLY A 203 -8.35 4.01 15.74
C GLY A 203 -8.43 4.02 14.22
N GLU A 204 -8.21 5.17 13.59
CA GLU A 204 -8.01 5.21 12.15
C GLU A 204 -6.67 4.56 11.78
N ILE A 205 -6.63 3.80 10.69
CA ILE A 205 -5.39 3.20 10.21
C ILE A 205 -4.66 4.18 9.28
N LEU A 206 -3.34 4.29 9.44
CA LEU A 206 -2.42 4.94 8.50
C LEU A 206 -1.05 4.25 8.53
N GLY A 207 -0.29 4.27 7.44
CA GLY A 207 1.03 3.67 7.37
C GLY A 207 1.31 3.07 5.99
N GLY A 208 2.01 1.95 5.94
CA GLY A 208 2.33 1.24 4.71
C GLY A 208 3.65 0.48 4.80
N CYS A 209 4.45 0.55 3.74
CA CYS A 209 5.75 -0.08 3.62
C CYS A 209 6.77 0.55 4.59
N LEU A 210 7.46 -0.28 5.37
CA LEU A 210 8.44 0.16 6.36
C LEU A 210 9.64 0.84 5.69
N GLU A 211 10.12 0.27 4.59
CA GLU A 211 11.24 0.81 3.80
C GLU A 211 10.89 2.20 3.24
N SER A 212 9.68 2.38 2.68
CA SER A 212 9.25 3.68 2.18
C SER A 212 9.13 4.73 3.30
N LEU A 213 8.67 4.34 4.49
CA LEU A 213 8.64 5.24 5.65
C LEU A 213 10.05 5.55 6.17
N TYR A 214 10.98 4.60 6.06
CA TYR A 214 12.36 4.80 6.49
C TYR A 214 13.06 5.90 5.69
N ASP A 215 12.82 5.98 4.38
CA ASP A 215 13.42 6.99 3.49
C ASP A 215 12.99 8.44 3.78
N ILE A 216 11.95 8.63 4.60
CA ILE A 216 11.59 9.96 5.12
C ILE A 216 12.64 10.46 6.12
N PHE A 217 13.31 9.55 6.82
CA PHE A 217 14.21 9.83 7.95
C PHE A 217 15.67 9.46 7.68
N ASP A 218 15.92 8.68 6.64
CA ASP A 218 17.24 8.24 6.20
C ASP A 218 17.40 8.54 4.70
N ASN A 219 18.58 9.05 4.31
CA ASN A 219 18.86 9.46 2.92
C ASN A 219 19.89 8.56 2.23
N SER A 220 20.08 7.33 2.72
CA SER A 220 21.06 6.40 2.16
C SER A 220 20.67 5.93 0.76
N LEU A 221 19.38 5.73 0.48
CA LEU A 221 18.89 5.34 -0.84
C LEU A 221 18.88 6.54 -1.80
N HIS A 222 18.31 7.66 -1.34
CA HIS A 222 18.20 8.89 -2.09
C HIS A 222 18.62 10.09 -1.24
N ALA A 223 19.68 10.79 -1.66
CA ALA A 223 20.34 11.80 -0.85
C ALA A 223 19.43 12.99 -0.45
N ASP A 224 18.40 13.28 -1.25
CA ASP A 224 17.45 14.38 -1.08
C ASP A 224 16.06 13.95 -0.55
N SER A 225 15.85 12.66 -0.24
CA SER A 225 14.54 12.16 0.24
C SER A 225 14.10 12.85 1.53
N THR A 226 14.99 12.90 2.53
CA THR A 226 14.74 13.50 3.84
C THR A 226 14.47 14.99 3.72
N ASP A 227 15.26 15.71 2.92
CA ASP A 227 15.13 17.15 2.69
C ASP A 227 13.80 17.49 2.04
N LEU A 228 13.38 16.75 1.00
CA LEU A 228 12.10 16.98 0.34
C LEU A 228 10.92 16.61 1.25
N CYS A 229 10.98 15.46 1.92
CA CYS A 229 9.90 15.03 2.83
C CYS A 229 9.73 16.00 4.00
N GLN A 230 10.84 16.53 4.54
CA GLN A 230 10.81 17.57 5.57
C GLN A 230 10.28 18.90 5.02
N LYS A 231 10.74 19.34 3.84
CA LYS A 231 10.31 20.60 3.21
C LYS A 231 8.79 20.65 3.03
N TYR A 232 8.19 19.56 2.55
CA TYR A 232 6.74 19.50 2.32
C TYR A 232 5.94 18.90 3.49
N LYS A 233 6.60 18.62 4.62
CA LYS A 233 6.00 18.04 5.82
C LYS A 233 5.13 16.82 5.48
N LEU A 234 5.77 15.82 4.87
CA LEU A 234 5.09 14.63 4.38
C LEU A 234 4.69 13.70 5.54
N PHE A 235 5.58 13.50 6.52
CA PHE A 235 5.25 12.72 7.71
C PHE A 235 4.24 13.49 8.57
N PRO A 236 3.13 12.85 9.01
CA PRO A 236 2.17 13.51 9.87
C PRO A 236 2.77 13.93 11.21
N ASP A 237 2.28 15.03 11.76
CA ASP A 237 2.65 15.48 13.11
C ASP A 237 2.16 14.45 14.15
N LEU A 238 2.83 14.37 15.32
CA LEU A 238 2.45 13.41 16.36
C LEU A 238 1.01 13.59 16.88
N SER A 239 0.48 14.82 16.84
CA SER A 239 -0.93 15.08 17.19
C SER A 239 -1.93 14.50 16.19
N ASP A 240 -1.50 14.24 14.95
CA ASP A 240 -2.32 13.53 13.96
C ASP A 240 -2.19 12.01 14.15
N TRP A 241 -1.00 11.52 14.52
CA TRP A 241 -0.80 10.11 14.87
C TRP A 241 -1.48 9.68 16.18
N GLU A 242 -1.81 10.63 17.07
CA GLU A 242 -2.44 10.34 18.36
C GLU A 242 -3.74 9.54 18.20
N GLY A 243 -3.76 8.35 18.80
CA GLY A 243 -4.90 7.42 18.74
C GLY A 243 -5.10 6.71 17.40
N LYS A 244 -4.24 6.91 16.39
CA LYS A 244 -4.26 6.13 15.15
C LYS A 244 -3.64 4.75 15.36
N ILE A 245 -3.98 3.82 14.48
CA ILE A 245 -3.35 2.52 14.35
C ILE A 245 -2.29 2.63 13.24
N LEU A 246 -1.04 2.31 13.54
CA LEU A 246 0.03 2.27 12.54
C LEU A 246 -0.03 0.93 11.78
N LEU A 247 0.05 0.99 10.45
CA LEU A 247 0.31 -0.18 9.60
C LEU A 247 1.77 -0.19 9.15
N LEU A 248 2.47 -1.31 9.35
CA LEU A 248 3.79 -1.58 8.77
C LEU A 248 3.78 -2.88 7.96
N GLU A 249 4.54 -2.94 6.89
CA GLU A 249 4.80 -4.18 6.15
C GLU A 249 6.14 -4.05 5.42
N THR A 250 6.79 -5.18 5.10
CA THR A 250 8.11 -5.20 4.47
C THR A 250 8.02 -5.59 3.00
N SER A 251 8.91 -5.01 2.19
CA SER A 251 8.97 -5.14 0.75
C SER A 251 9.62 -6.43 0.23
N GLU A 252 9.73 -6.53 -1.09
CA GLU A 252 10.53 -7.54 -1.78
C GLU A 252 12.04 -7.46 -1.49
N GLU A 253 12.53 -6.34 -0.94
CA GLU A 253 13.92 -6.19 -0.51
C GLU A 253 14.29 -7.15 0.61
N LYS A 254 13.28 -7.64 1.37
CA LYS A 254 13.44 -8.62 2.46
C LYS A 254 14.56 -8.18 3.42
N PRO A 255 14.41 -7.02 4.08
CA PRO A 255 15.48 -6.39 4.84
C PRO A 255 16.05 -7.35 5.88
N GLU A 256 17.38 -7.46 5.95
CA GLU A 256 18.02 -8.31 6.96
C GLU A 256 17.55 -7.92 8.37
N PRO A 257 17.48 -8.84 9.35
CA PRO A 257 16.93 -8.56 10.67
C PRO A 257 17.51 -7.33 11.39
N ASP A 258 18.80 -7.02 11.18
CA ASP A 258 19.42 -5.83 11.77
C ASP A 258 19.04 -4.53 11.06
N ASP A 259 18.80 -4.56 9.75
CA ASP A 259 18.25 -3.43 9.01
C ASP A 259 16.78 -3.20 9.37
N PHE A 260 15.98 -4.27 9.53
CA PHE A 260 14.62 -4.17 10.05
C PHE A 260 14.58 -3.49 11.43
N LYS A 261 15.45 -3.90 12.36
CA LYS A 261 15.60 -3.23 13.67
C LYS A 261 16.00 -1.76 13.52
N LYS A 262 16.94 -1.44 12.64
CA LYS A 262 17.39 -0.06 12.36
C LYS A 262 16.21 0.81 11.90
N MET A 263 15.37 0.30 11.00
CA MET A 263 14.18 1.00 10.52
C MET A 263 13.16 1.23 11.62
N LEU A 264 12.86 0.22 12.45
CA LEU A 264 11.99 0.37 13.62
C LEU A 264 12.53 1.39 14.63
N LEU A 265 13.85 1.43 14.85
CA LEU A 265 14.48 2.41 15.73
C LEU A 265 14.42 3.83 15.15
N ALA A 266 14.51 3.99 13.83
CA ALA A 266 14.31 5.29 13.18
C ALA A 266 12.86 5.79 13.37
N LEU A 267 11.87 4.94 13.15
CA LEU A 267 10.47 5.26 13.47
C LEU A 267 10.29 5.58 14.95
N LYS A 268 10.88 4.80 15.86
CA LYS A 268 10.82 5.05 17.31
C LYS A 268 11.32 6.44 17.68
N LYS A 269 12.40 6.92 17.06
CA LYS A 269 12.97 8.26 17.31
C LYS A 269 12.02 9.41 16.96
N THR A 270 11.00 9.17 16.13
CA THR A 270 9.99 10.19 15.82
C THR A 270 9.03 10.44 16.98
N GLY A 271 8.92 9.50 17.93
CA GLY A 271 7.91 9.51 19.00
C GLY A 271 6.58 8.87 18.61
N ILE A 272 6.41 8.35 17.39
CA ILE A 272 5.14 7.76 16.92
C ILE A 272 4.60 6.65 17.84
N PHE A 273 5.49 5.81 18.37
CA PHE A 273 5.09 4.72 19.28
C PHE A 273 4.52 5.23 20.61
N GLU A 274 4.77 6.48 20.99
CA GLU A 274 4.23 7.04 22.23
C GLU A 274 2.76 7.45 22.11
N VAL A 275 2.24 7.61 20.88
CA VAL A 275 0.93 8.24 20.64
C VAL A 275 -0.09 7.34 19.91
N ILE A 276 0.36 6.29 19.21
CA ILE A 276 -0.54 5.37 18.49
C ILE A 276 -1.31 4.45 19.45
N SER A 277 -2.50 4.01 19.03
CA SER A 277 -3.35 3.10 19.80
C SER A 277 -3.03 1.62 19.57
N GLY A 278 -2.30 1.29 18.50
CA GLY A 278 -1.86 -0.06 18.18
C GLY A 278 -1.06 -0.12 16.88
N LEU A 279 -0.42 -1.26 16.66
CA LEU A 279 0.41 -1.56 15.51
C LEU A 279 -0.10 -2.82 14.81
N LEU A 280 -0.33 -2.71 13.50
CA LEU A 280 -0.63 -3.81 12.59
C LEU A 280 0.60 -4.05 11.72
N VAL A 281 0.97 -5.32 11.55
CA VAL A 281 2.13 -5.67 10.74
C VAL A 281 1.81 -6.79 9.75
N GLY A 282 2.09 -6.52 8.48
CA GLY A 282 1.92 -7.45 7.36
C GLY A 282 2.86 -8.66 7.45
N LYS A 283 2.41 -9.78 6.89
CA LYS A 283 3.25 -10.96 6.68
C LYS A 283 4.40 -10.59 5.71
N PRO A 284 5.67 -10.85 6.07
CA PRO A 284 6.79 -10.66 5.15
C PRO A 284 6.66 -11.50 3.90
N MET A 285 7.16 -11.02 2.77
CA MET A 285 7.15 -11.77 1.52
C MET A 285 7.89 -13.12 1.68
N ASP A 286 7.22 -14.20 1.29
CA ASP A 286 7.68 -15.60 1.47
C ASP A 286 7.90 -16.04 2.93
N GLU A 287 7.34 -15.32 3.90
CA GLU A 287 7.65 -15.48 5.34
C GLU A 287 9.17 -15.36 5.63
N THR A 288 9.90 -14.66 4.76
CA THR A 288 11.34 -14.42 4.96
C THR A 288 11.55 -13.64 6.26
N PHE A 289 12.43 -14.13 7.14
CA PHE A 289 12.72 -13.56 8.46
C PHE A 289 11.49 -13.40 9.39
N TYR A 290 10.43 -14.19 9.18
CA TYR A 290 9.17 -14.08 9.93
C TYR A 290 9.35 -14.03 11.46
N ASN A 291 10.17 -14.93 12.01
CA ASN A 291 10.42 -14.99 13.46
C ASN A 291 11.38 -13.88 13.92
N ASP A 292 12.40 -13.56 13.13
CA ASP A 292 13.36 -12.50 13.47
C ASP A 292 12.68 -11.13 13.57
N TYR A 293 11.76 -10.82 12.67
CA TYR A 293 10.99 -9.58 12.71
C TYR A 293 10.02 -9.56 13.90
N LYS A 294 9.38 -10.69 14.23
CA LYS A 294 8.55 -10.83 15.42
C LYS A 294 9.35 -10.53 16.70
N GLU A 295 10.55 -11.08 16.83
CA GLU A 295 11.44 -10.80 17.96
C GLU A 295 11.86 -9.32 17.99
N ALA A 296 12.22 -8.74 16.85
CA ALA A 296 12.60 -7.33 16.75
C ALA A 296 11.45 -6.39 17.17
N LEU A 297 10.22 -6.64 16.71
CA LEU A 297 9.03 -5.88 17.09
C LEU A 297 8.82 -5.87 18.60
N MET A 298 8.80 -7.04 19.24
CA MET A 298 8.62 -7.16 20.69
C MET A 298 9.77 -6.54 21.50
N SER A 299 10.97 -6.43 20.91
CA SER A 299 12.13 -5.86 21.58
C SER A 299 12.21 -4.33 21.48
N ILE A 300 11.71 -3.74 20.39
CA ILE A 300 11.87 -2.31 20.08
C ILE A 300 10.60 -1.51 20.39
N VAL A 301 9.43 -2.06 20.07
CA VAL A 301 8.14 -1.38 20.24
C VAL A 301 7.75 -1.41 21.72
N ASP A 302 7.24 -0.30 22.25
CA ASP A 302 6.97 -0.18 23.69
C ASP A 302 5.89 -1.17 24.13
N SER A 303 6.10 -1.81 25.30
CA SER A 303 5.30 -2.96 25.76
C SER A 303 3.81 -2.70 25.96
N ASN A 304 3.41 -1.42 25.99
CA ASN A 304 2.02 -1.01 26.18
C ASN A 304 1.24 -0.94 24.87
N ILE A 305 1.92 -0.97 23.72
CA ILE A 305 1.30 -0.87 22.40
C ILE A 305 0.86 -2.27 21.96
N PRO A 306 -0.42 -2.49 21.65
CA PRO A 306 -0.88 -3.71 21.01
C PRO A 306 -0.20 -3.94 19.66
N ILE A 307 0.29 -5.15 19.41
CA ILE A 307 0.88 -5.51 18.11
C ILE A 307 0.18 -6.75 17.57
N VAL A 308 -0.47 -6.61 16.42
CA VAL A 308 -1.01 -7.74 15.65
C VAL A 308 -0.16 -7.92 14.41
N TYR A 309 0.51 -9.07 14.35
CA TYR A 309 1.39 -9.49 13.26
C TYR A 309 0.66 -10.44 12.32
N ASN A 310 1.29 -10.76 11.18
CA ASN A 310 0.85 -11.76 10.22
C ASN A 310 -0.44 -11.41 9.45
N LEU A 311 -0.71 -10.13 9.24
CA LEU A 311 -1.81 -9.72 8.38
C LEU A 311 -1.51 -10.12 6.92
N ASN A 312 -2.55 -10.50 6.18
CA ASN A 312 -2.49 -10.69 4.72
C ASN A 312 -2.57 -9.34 4.00
N VAL A 313 -1.66 -8.42 4.34
CA VAL A 313 -1.52 -7.05 3.82
C VAL A 313 -0.03 -6.81 3.58
N GLY A 314 0.34 -6.19 2.46
CA GLY A 314 1.72 -5.93 2.08
C GLY A 314 2.21 -6.83 0.95
N HIS A 315 3.51 -7.15 0.93
CA HIS A 315 4.11 -7.83 -0.22
C HIS A 315 3.80 -9.34 -0.31
N ALA A 316 3.54 -10.02 0.81
CA ALA A 316 3.05 -11.40 0.76
C ALA A 316 1.66 -11.50 0.08
N THR A 317 1.37 -12.65 -0.53
CA THR A 317 0.06 -12.90 -1.17
C THR A 317 -0.74 -13.95 -0.39
N PRO A 318 -2.09 -13.92 -0.43
CA PRO A 318 -2.94 -12.94 -1.09
C PRO A 318 -3.07 -11.64 -0.27
N ARG A 319 -3.70 -10.61 -0.84
CA ARG A 319 -3.71 -9.25 -0.27
C ARG A 319 -5.11 -8.74 0.04
N ALA A 320 -5.34 -8.31 1.27
CA ALA A 320 -6.48 -7.51 1.66
C ALA A 320 -6.31 -6.05 1.24
N ILE A 321 -7.39 -5.28 1.31
CA ILE A 321 -7.37 -3.83 1.10
C ILE A 321 -7.71 -3.14 2.42
N VAL A 322 -6.86 -2.23 2.88
CA VAL A 322 -7.03 -1.50 4.14
C VAL A 322 -7.46 -0.05 3.86
N PRO A 323 -8.67 0.38 4.29
CA PRO A 323 -9.05 1.78 4.28
C PRO A 323 -8.21 2.60 5.26
N PHE A 324 -7.61 3.70 4.77
CA PHE A 324 -6.95 4.69 5.61
C PHE A 324 -7.88 5.88 5.90
N GLY A 325 -7.78 6.43 7.12
CA GLY A 325 -8.65 7.52 7.56
C GLY A 325 -10.11 7.09 7.81
N VAL A 326 -10.32 5.80 8.09
CA VAL A 326 -11.61 5.23 8.52
C VAL A 326 -11.38 4.55 9.85
N HIS A 327 -12.26 4.81 10.81
CA HIS A 327 -12.13 4.24 12.16
C HIS A 327 -12.23 2.72 12.10
N ALA A 328 -11.24 2.03 12.65
CA ALA A 328 -11.14 0.58 12.68
C ALA A 328 -11.23 0.06 14.12
N TYR A 329 -11.88 -1.09 14.28
CA TYR A 329 -11.94 -1.89 15.49
C TYR A 329 -11.20 -3.20 15.24
N VAL A 330 -10.06 -3.40 15.89
CA VAL A 330 -9.28 -4.63 15.80
C VAL A 330 -9.66 -5.56 16.93
N ASP A 331 -9.92 -6.82 16.60
CA ASP A 331 -10.11 -7.91 17.56
C ASP A 331 -9.25 -9.10 17.15
N ALA A 332 -8.11 -9.28 17.83
CA ALA A 332 -7.16 -10.35 17.55
C ALA A 332 -7.67 -11.73 18.00
N GLN A 333 -8.62 -11.79 18.95
CA GLN A 333 -9.23 -13.05 19.37
C GLN A 333 -10.25 -13.53 18.34
N GLU A 334 -11.11 -12.62 17.85
CA GLU A 334 -12.10 -12.91 16.82
C GLU A 334 -11.55 -12.83 15.38
N GLN A 335 -10.25 -12.55 15.26
CA GLN A 335 -9.49 -12.54 14.00
C GLN A 335 -10.14 -11.62 12.96
N VAL A 336 -10.43 -10.38 13.36
CA VAL A 336 -11.18 -9.43 12.52
C VAL A 336 -10.81 -7.98 12.79
N ILE A 337 -10.77 -7.19 11.71
CA ILE A 337 -10.68 -5.73 11.75
C ILE A 337 -11.96 -5.19 11.11
N ARG A 338 -12.78 -4.44 11.83
CA ARG A 338 -14.05 -3.89 11.31
C ARG A 338 -13.94 -2.39 11.12
N PHE A 339 -14.48 -1.87 10.03
CA PHE A 339 -14.46 -0.44 9.70
C PHE A 339 -15.82 0.21 9.91
N ASP A 340 -15.85 1.36 10.58
CA ASP A 340 -17.06 2.18 10.75
C ASP A 340 -16.90 3.54 10.07
N ASP A 341 -17.58 3.71 8.94
CA ASP A 341 -17.59 4.96 8.17
C ASP A 341 -18.34 6.11 8.88
N ASN A 342 -19.11 5.84 9.93
CA ASN A 342 -19.94 6.84 10.61
C ASN A 342 -19.26 7.50 11.80
N LYS A 343 -18.19 6.91 12.32
CA LYS A 343 -17.42 7.46 13.44
C LYS A 343 -16.48 8.54 12.88
N LYS A 344 -16.69 9.77 13.34
CA LYS A 344 -15.90 10.96 12.94
C LYS A 344 -14.78 11.22 13.91
#